data_AF-A0A0H5CGV2-F1
#
_entry.id   AF-A0A0H5CGV2-F1
#
_cell.length_a   1.000
_cell.length_b   1.000
_cell.length_c   1.000
_cell.angle_alpha   90.00
_cell.angle_beta   90.00
_cell.angle_gamma   90.00
#
_symmetry.space_group_name_H-M   'P 1'
#
loop_
_entity.id
_entity.type
_entity.pdbx_description
1 polymer ?
#
loop_
_entity_poly.entity_id
_entity_poly.type
_entity_poly.pdbx_seq_one_letter_code
_entity_poly.pdbx_strand_id
1 'polypeptide(L)'
;MASAREIRARLRKKDDDDRRRREDAVVAVGHAAAAAAGARSANDAVLREKVEAALRVPEGDARAPRLREVFEAALADSPSVVRAELAAGRAVLAAEAMRVTRVELAELTEVRVEDLRFWAQMARSEAGAAAAFVASEGQVAAGKPVAGYSVVLPRAGQREEGDSMAGSDASAVAGNR
;
A
#
# COMPACT_ATOMS: atom_id res chain seq x y z
N MET A 1 12.96 -25.21 41.11
CA MET A 1 12.82 -23.75 40.84
C MET A 1 14.14 -23.25 40.27
N ALA A 2 14.13 -22.37 39.27
CA ALA A 2 15.36 -21.81 38.71
C ALA A 2 16.03 -20.87 39.73
N SER A 3 17.36 -20.90 39.80
CA SER A 3 18.11 -20.01 40.70
C SER A 3 18.08 -18.56 40.21
N ALA A 4 18.24 -17.59 41.11
CA ALA A 4 18.29 -16.17 40.73
C ALA A 4 19.40 -15.87 39.69
N ARG A 5 20.49 -16.66 39.69
CA ARG A 5 21.56 -16.58 38.69
C ARG A 5 21.10 -17.05 37.32
N GLU A 6 20.36 -18.15 37.26
CA GLU A 6 19.77 -18.68 36.01
C GLU A 6 18.74 -17.73 35.42
N ILE A 7 17.91 -17.09 36.26
CA ILE A 7 16.92 -16.10 35.82
C ILE A 7 17.62 -14.88 35.19
N ARG A 8 18.67 -14.34 35.82
CA ARG A 8 19.43 -13.21 35.26
C ARG A 8 20.15 -13.56 33.96
N ALA A 9 20.71 -14.76 33.86
CA ALA A 9 21.38 -15.22 32.63
C ALA A 9 20.38 -15.36 31.47
N ARG A 10 19.17 -15.90 31.73
CA ARG A 10 18.10 -15.99 30.74
C ARG A 10 17.60 -14.62 30.29
N LEU A 11 17.47 -13.66 31.21
CA LEU A 11 17.09 -12.28 30.89
C LEU A 11 18.12 -11.61 29.95
N ARG A 12 19.41 -11.67 30.30
CA ARG A 12 20.47 -11.11 29.43
C ARG A 12 20.47 -11.72 28.03
N LYS A 13 20.34 -13.05 27.94
CA LYS A 13 20.26 -13.74 26.65
C LYS A 13 19.07 -13.25 25.83
N LYS A 14 17.91 -13.08 26.46
CA LYS A 14 16.71 -12.58 25.79
C LYS A 14 16.93 -11.15 25.29
N ASP A 15 17.52 -10.28 26.10
CA ASP A 15 17.80 -8.89 25.71
C ASP A 15 18.78 -8.83 24.52
N ASP A 16 19.80 -9.69 24.51
CA ASP A 16 20.75 -9.81 23.39
C ASP A 16 20.07 -10.35 22.12
N ASP A 17 19.21 -11.35 22.24
CA ASP A 17 18.45 -11.93 21.12
C ASP A 17 17.45 -10.90 20.55
N ASP A 18 16.76 -10.14 21.41
CA ASP A 18 15.83 -9.09 21.01
C ASP A 18 16.57 -7.94 20.31
N ARG A 19 17.77 -7.58 20.77
CA ARG A 19 18.63 -6.60 20.11
C ARG A 19 19.02 -7.06 18.70
N ARG A 20 19.52 -8.30 18.57
CA ARG A 20 19.91 -8.86 17.26
C ARG A 20 18.74 -8.85 16.27
N ARG A 21 17.55 -9.24 16.73
CA ARG A 21 16.34 -9.23 15.88
C ARG A 21 16.01 -7.84 15.35
N ARG A 22 16.20 -6.79 16.15
CA ARG A 22 15.99 -5.39 15.69
C ARG A 22 17.03 -5.00 14.66
N GLU A 23 18.30 -5.34 14.89
CA GLU A 23 19.38 -5.09 13.93
C GLU A 23 19.11 -5.81 12.60
N ASP A 24 18.72 -7.08 12.64
CA ASP A 24 18.33 -7.86 11.45
C ASP A 24 17.13 -7.25 10.73
N ALA A 25 16.14 -6.73 11.46
CA ALA A 25 14.97 -6.07 10.88
C ALA A 25 15.34 -4.78 10.14
N VAL A 26 16.27 -3.98 10.67
CA VAL A 26 16.80 -2.79 10.00
C VAL A 26 17.49 -3.18 8.69
N VAL A 27 18.34 -4.21 8.73
CA VAL A 27 19.03 -4.74 7.54
C VAL A 27 18.03 -5.24 6.48
N ALA A 28 16.99 -5.95 6.91
CA ALA A 28 15.92 -6.43 6.04
C ALA A 28 15.17 -5.27 5.36
N VAL A 29 14.87 -4.19 6.10
CA VAL A 29 14.26 -2.98 5.53
C VAL A 29 15.19 -2.34 4.51
N GLY A 30 16.48 -2.20 4.81
CA GLY A 30 17.47 -1.65 3.89
C GLY A 30 17.57 -2.43 2.58
N HIS A 31 17.64 -3.76 2.65
CA HIS A 31 17.66 -4.61 1.45
C HIS A 31 16.37 -4.50 0.63
N ALA A 32 15.21 -4.51 1.28
CA ALA A 32 13.93 -4.39 0.59
C ALA A 32 13.74 -3.00 -0.04
N ALA A 33 14.21 -1.95 0.63
CA ALA A 33 14.20 -0.58 0.10
C ALA A 33 15.10 -0.43 -1.13
N ALA A 34 16.31 -0.99 -1.08
CA ALA A 34 17.22 -1.01 -2.23
C ALA A 34 16.62 -1.77 -3.42
N ALA A 35 15.94 -2.90 -3.17
CA ALA A 35 15.24 -3.64 -4.21
C ALA A 35 14.07 -2.84 -4.81
N ALA A 36 13.29 -2.14 -3.99
CA ALA A 36 12.21 -1.27 -4.46
C ALA A 36 12.74 -0.10 -5.30
N ALA A 37 13.82 0.55 -4.86
CA ALA A 37 14.46 1.63 -5.62
C ALA A 37 15.05 1.11 -6.95
N GLY A 38 15.69 -0.06 -6.94
CA GLY A 38 16.19 -0.71 -8.14
C GLY A 38 15.08 -1.06 -9.13
N ALA A 39 13.94 -1.57 -8.65
CA ALA A 39 12.77 -1.85 -9.47
C ALA A 39 12.18 -0.57 -10.10
N ARG A 40 12.06 0.52 -9.33
CA ARG A 40 11.64 1.84 -9.84
C ARG A 40 12.59 2.32 -10.94
N SER A 41 13.89 2.30 -10.69
CA SER A 41 14.90 2.77 -11.65
C SER A 41 14.91 1.93 -12.94
N ALA A 42 14.75 0.61 -12.84
CA ALA A 42 14.65 -0.26 -14.00
C ALA A 42 13.39 0.04 -14.82
N ASN A 43 12.25 0.24 -14.15
CA ASN A 43 11.00 0.61 -14.81
C ASN A 43 11.11 1.98 -15.50
N ASP A 44 11.74 2.96 -14.87
CA ASP A 44 11.99 4.30 -15.44
C ASP A 44 12.90 4.24 -16.66
N ALA A 45 13.91 3.37 -16.66
CA ALA A 45 14.78 3.14 -17.81
C ALA A 45 13.99 2.55 -19.00
N VAL A 46 13.17 1.54 -18.73
CA VAL A 46 12.28 0.93 -19.74
C VAL A 46 11.28 1.95 -20.29
N LEU A 47 10.69 2.78 -19.42
CA LEU A 47 9.80 3.87 -19.81
C LEU A 47 10.50 4.88 -20.72
N ARG A 48 11.71 5.31 -20.37
CA ARG A 48 12.48 6.26 -21.16
C ARG A 48 12.79 5.71 -22.55
N GLU A 49 13.27 4.47 -22.64
CA GLU A 49 13.55 3.80 -23.93
C GLU A 49 12.29 3.71 -24.80
N LYS A 50 11.18 3.29 -24.20
CA LYS A 50 9.87 3.19 -24.84
C LYS A 50 9.39 4.55 -25.38
N VAL A 51 9.53 5.62 -24.59
CA VAL A 51 9.18 6.99 -25.00
C VAL A 51 10.09 7.47 -26.14
N GLU A 52 11.41 7.29 -26.03
CA GLU A 52 12.35 7.66 -27.09
C GLU A 52 12.03 6.94 -28.41
N ALA A 53 11.71 5.65 -28.36
CA ALA A 53 11.30 4.88 -29.52
C ALA A 53 10.02 5.45 -30.16
N ALA A 54 9.04 5.83 -29.34
CA ALA A 54 7.79 6.42 -29.81
C ALA A 54 7.98 7.83 -30.41
N LEU A 55 8.93 8.62 -29.90
CA LEU A 55 9.27 9.94 -30.45
C LEU A 55 9.97 9.87 -31.83
N ARG A 56 10.62 8.75 -32.16
CA ARG A 56 11.25 8.52 -33.47
C ARG A 56 10.24 8.28 -34.60
N VAL A 57 8.98 7.99 -34.28
CA VAL A 57 7.90 7.85 -35.28
C VAL A 57 7.62 9.23 -35.89
N PRO A 58 7.56 9.41 -37.23
CA PRO A 58 7.31 10.72 -37.87
C PRO A 58 6.06 11.43 -37.32
N GLU A 59 6.07 12.76 -37.33
CA GLU A 59 4.93 13.58 -36.88
C GLU A 59 3.70 13.31 -37.76
N GLY A 60 2.63 12.82 -37.14
CA GLY A 60 1.36 12.51 -37.78
C GLY A 60 0.38 11.88 -36.78
N ASP A 61 -0.86 11.65 -37.22
CA ASP A 61 -1.97 11.17 -36.37
C ASP A 61 -1.71 9.82 -35.69
N ALA A 62 -0.73 9.05 -36.16
CA ALA A 62 -0.33 7.77 -35.57
C ALA A 62 0.61 7.90 -34.35
N ARG A 63 1.26 9.04 -34.11
CA ARG A 63 2.24 9.20 -33.01
C ARG A 63 1.57 9.23 -31.63
N ALA A 64 0.48 9.99 -31.49
CA ALA A 64 -0.26 10.10 -30.23
C ALA A 64 -0.85 8.78 -29.72
N PRO A 65 -1.57 7.96 -30.53
CA PRO A 65 -2.05 6.66 -30.08
C PRO A 65 -0.90 5.69 -29.77
N ARG A 66 0.22 5.76 -30.49
CA ARG A 66 1.41 4.94 -30.21
C ARG A 66 2.07 5.30 -28.89
N LEU A 67 2.24 6.60 -28.60
CA LEU A 67 2.72 7.08 -27.31
C LEU A 67 1.81 6.63 -26.17
N ARG A 68 0.49 6.70 -26.37
CA ARG A 68 -0.49 6.25 -25.39
C ARG A 68 -0.41 4.75 -25.13
N GLU A 69 -0.39 3.94 -26.19
CA GLU A 69 -0.23 2.49 -26.11
C GLU A 69 1.06 2.11 -25.35
N VAL A 70 2.16 2.79 -25.66
CA VAL A 70 3.46 2.57 -25.02
C VAL A 70 3.43 2.96 -23.53
N PHE A 71 2.75 4.07 -23.20
CA PHE A 71 2.60 4.52 -21.82
C PHE A 71 1.72 3.56 -21.01
N GLU A 72 0.59 3.12 -21.57
CA GLU A 72 -0.29 2.15 -20.91
C GLU A 72 0.38 0.78 -20.74
N ALA A 73 1.10 0.29 -21.74
CA ALA A 73 1.87 -0.95 -21.63
C ALA A 73 2.99 -0.87 -20.58
N ALA A 74 3.62 0.30 -20.44
CA ALA A 74 4.65 0.50 -19.42
C ALA A 74 4.07 0.67 -18.02
N LEU A 75 2.86 1.24 -17.88
CA LEU A 75 2.12 1.22 -16.63
C LEU A 75 1.67 -0.20 -16.25
N ALA A 76 1.38 -1.06 -17.24
CA ALA A 76 0.99 -2.46 -17.03
C ALA A 76 2.16 -3.40 -16.64
N ASP A 77 3.42 -3.05 -16.93
CA ASP A 77 4.64 -3.79 -16.51
C ASP A 77 5.11 -3.46 -15.06
N SER A 78 4.38 -2.59 -14.36
CA SER A 78 4.60 -2.21 -12.97
C SER A 78 4.37 -3.31 -11.88
N PRO A 79 3.86 -4.55 -12.14
CA PRO A 79 3.75 -5.57 -11.09
C PRO A 79 5.07 -5.95 -10.42
N SER A 80 6.20 -5.75 -11.09
CA SER A 80 7.53 -5.96 -10.49
C SER A 80 7.85 -4.90 -9.43
N VAL A 81 7.59 -3.62 -9.74
CA VAL A 81 7.75 -2.48 -8.84
C VAL A 81 6.82 -2.62 -7.65
N VAL A 82 5.52 -2.87 -7.90
CA VAL A 82 4.52 -3.03 -6.83
C VAL A 82 4.89 -4.17 -5.89
N ARG A 83 5.35 -5.32 -6.41
CA ARG A 83 5.81 -6.44 -5.56
C ARG A 83 7.02 -6.07 -4.70
N ALA A 84 7.99 -5.35 -5.26
CA ALA A 84 9.18 -4.91 -4.53
C ALA A 84 8.83 -3.90 -3.44
N GLU A 85 7.98 -2.93 -3.75
CA GLU A 85 7.49 -1.95 -2.78
C GLU A 85 6.60 -2.58 -1.68
N LEU A 86 5.79 -3.59 -2.02
CA LEU A 86 5.02 -4.35 -1.03
C LEU A 86 5.93 -5.15 -0.11
N ALA A 87 7.01 -5.73 -0.64
CA ALA A 87 8.02 -6.40 0.17
C ALA A 87 8.73 -5.41 1.12
N ALA A 88 9.07 -4.21 0.64
CA ALA A 88 9.59 -3.14 1.50
C ALA A 88 8.57 -2.75 2.59
N GLY A 89 7.29 -2.61 2.24
CA GLY A 89 6.22 -2.32 3.18
C GLY A 89 6.07 -3.39 4.27
N ARG A 90 6.12 -4.67 3.89
CA ARG A 90 6.09 -5.79 4.85
C ARG A 90 7.31 -5.80 5.77
N ALA A 91 8.50 -5.49 5.25
CA ALA A 91 9.71 -5.37 6.07
C ALA A 91 9.59 -4.22 7.09
N VAL A 92 9.05 -3.08 6.68
CA VAL A 92 8.79 -1.93 7.59
C VAL A 92 7.81 -2.31 8.69
N LEU A 93 6.69 -2.99 8.34
CA LEU A 93 5.72 -3.45 9.34
C LEU A 93 6.31 -4.48 10.31
N ALA A 94 7.19 -5.37 9.82
CA ALA A 94 7.90 -6.33 10.66
C ALA A 94 8.86 -5.64 11.64
N ALA A 95 9.58 -4.61 11.20
CA ALA A 95 10.45 -3.80 12.05
C ALA A 95 9.65 -3.00 13.10
N GLU A 96 8.51 -2.42 12.71
CA GLU A 96 7.58 -1.73 13.62
C GLU A 96 7.07 -2.67 14.73
N ALA A 97 6.77 -3.93 14.41
CA ALA A 97 6.36 -4.94 15.38
C ALA A 97 7.45 -5.25 16.43
N MET A 98 8.72 -5.01 16.09
CA MET A 98 9.87 -5.13 17.00
C MET A 98 10.20 -3.83 17.76
N ARG A 99 9.33 -2.81 17.65
CA ARG A 99 9.45 -1.47 18.22
C ARG A 99 10.59 -0.63 17.64
N VAL A 100 11.03 -0.92 16.41
CA VAL A 100 11.91 -0.01 15.66
C VAL A 100 11.03 1.07 15.03
N THR A 101 11.31 2.33 15.36
CA THR A 101 10.55 3.47 14.87
C THR A 101 10.91 3.81 13.42
N ARG A 102 10.00 4.50 12.71
CA ARG A 102 10.27 4.97 11.35
C ARG A 102 11.41 5.99 11.27
N VAL A 103 11.66 6.73 12.36
CA VAL A 103 12.77 7.69 12.44
C VAL A 103 14.09 6.93 12.52
N GLU A 104 14.19 5.93 13.42
CA GLU A 104 15.37 5.06 13.51
C GLU A 104 15.62 4.32 12.19
N LEU A 105 14.57 3.80 11.54
CA LEU A 105 14.72 3.18 10.22
C LEU A 105 15.27 4.17 9.19
N ALA A 106 14.75 5.40 9.15
CA ALA A 106 15.22 6.41 8.20
C ALA A 106 16.69 6.79 8.45
N GLU A 107 17.09 6.95 9.71
CA GLU A 107 18.47 7.26 10.09
C GLU A 107 19.43 6.11 9.73
N LEU A 108 19.03 4.86 9.97
CA LEU A 108 19.91 3.70 9.80
C LEU A 108 19.94 3.15 8.36
N THR A 109 18.91 3.42 7.56
CA THR A 109 18.81 2.92 6.18
C THR A 109 18.98 4.02 5.13
N GLU A 110 19.08 5.28 5.56
CA GLU A 110 19.09 6.48 4.69
C GLU A 110 17.84 6.63 3.80
N VAL A 111 16.79 5.86 4.10
CA VAL A 111 15.51 5.93 3.39
C VAL A 111 14.67 7.06 3.97
N ARG A 112 13.98 7.80 3.10
CA ARG A 112 13.08 8.86 3.55
C ARG A 112 11.92 8.31 4.36
N VAL A 113 11.56 9.01 5.44
CA VAL A 113 10.41 8.66 6.27
C VAL A 113 9.11 8.60 5.46
N GLU A 114 8.96 9.44 4.43
CA GLU A 114 7.80 9.44 3.55
C GLU A 114 7.67 8.13 2.76
N ASP A 115 8.77 7.61 2.20
CA ASP A 115 8.79 6.33 1.48
C ASP A 115 8.45 5.16 2.40
N LEU A 116 9.03 5.15 3.61
CA LEU A 116 8.71 4.14 4.63
C LEU A 116 7.23 4.15 5.01
N ARG A 117 6.63 5.34 5.19
CA ARG A 117 5.20 5.51 5.47
C ARG A 117 4.33 5.01 4.33
N PHE A 118 4.70 5.37 3.10
CA PHE A 118 3.99 4.99 1.89
C PHE A 118 3.97 3.46 1.73
N TRP A 119 5.13 2.80 1.80
CA TRP A 119 5.21 1.35 1.65
C TRP A 119 4.46 0.61 2.78
N ALA A 120 4.58 1.08 4.02
CA ALA A 120 3.84 0.50 5.15
C ALA A 120 2.32 0.62 4.96
N GLN A 121 1.84 1.78 4.49
CA GLN A 121 0.42 1.99 4.18
C GLN A 121 -0.05 1.04 3.06
N MET A 122 0.72 0.94 1.99
CA MET A 122 0.41 0.06 0.87
C MET A 122 0.31 -1.41 1.29
N ALA A 123 1.27 -1.90 2.10
CA ALA A 123 1.23 -3.27 2.62
C ALA A 123 0.06 -3.53 3.58
N ARG A 124 -0.35 -2.53 4.39
CA ARG A 124 -1.56 -2.64 5.23
C ARG A 124 -2.83 -2.73 4.39
N SER A 125 -2.92 -1.95 3.31
CA SER A 125 -4.06 -1.99 2.38
C SER A 125 -4.16 -3.34 1.65
N GLU A 126 -3.04 -3.91 1.22
CA GLU A 126 -2.99 -5.27 0.64
C GLU A 126 -3.50 -6.32 1.65
N ALA A 127 -2.98 -6.29 2.88
CA ALA A 127 -3.40 -7.22 3.93
C ALA A 127 -4.88 -7.08 4.28
N GLY A 128 -5.41 -5.85 4.32
CA GLY A 128 -6.84 -5.58 4.56
C GLY A 128 -7.74 -6.08 3.43
N ALA A 129 -7.33 -5.89 2.17
CA ALA A 129 -8.05 -6.44 1.01
C ALA A 129 -8.03 -7.97 0.99
N ALA A 130 -6.88 -8.60 1.30
CA ALA A 130 -6.78 -10.05 1.41
C ALA A 130 -7.67 -10.60 2.56
N ALA A 131 -7.69 -9.92 3.71
CA ALA A 131 -8.54 -10.31 4.84
C ALA A 131 -10.04 -10.18 4.53
N ALA A 132 -10.44 -9.12 3.81
CA ALA A 132 -11.82 -8.94 3.36
C ALA A 132 -12.24 -10.01 2.34
N PHE A 133 -11.33 -10.40 1.44
CA PHE A 133 -11.57 -11.50 0.49
C PHE A 133 -11.75 -12.84 1.20
N VAL A 134 -10.89 -13.18 2.16
CA VAL A 134 -11.01 -14.42 2.96
C VAL A 134 -12.30 -14.42 3.79
N ALA A 135 -12.71 -13.28 4.35
CA ALA A 135 -14.00 -13.15 5.04
C ALA A 135 -15.20 -13.35 4.10
N SER A 136 -15.09 -12.93 2.83
CA SER A 136 -16.12 -13.13 1.82
C SER A 136 -16.18 -14.57 1.27
N GLU A 137 -15.05 -15.28 1.21
CA GLU A 137 -15.01 -16.70 0.84
C GLU A 137 -15.62 -17.61 1.92
N GLY A 138 -15.65 -17.16 3.17
CA GLY A 138 -16.43 -17.80 4.25
C GLY A 138 -17.94 -17.62 4.11
N GLN A 139 -18.41 -16.79 3.18
CA GLN A 139 -19.83 -16.53 2.89
C GLN A 139 -20.13 -16.68 1.39
N VAL A 140 -19.73 -17.78 0.76
CA VAL A 140 -20.28 -18.11 -0.58
C VAL A 140 -21.60 -18.85 -0.43
N ALA A 141 -22.67 -18.09 -0.17
CA ALA A 141 -23.99 -18.43 -0.68
C ALA A 141 -24.08 -17.91 -2.13
N ALA A 142 -24.57 -18.77 -3.03
CA ALA A 142 -24.62 -18.58 -4.47
C ALA A 142 -25.16 -17.20 -4.92
N GLY A 143 -24.33 -16.42 -5.60
CA GLY A 143 -24.73 -15.18 -6.28
C GLY A 143 -23.91 -14.99 -7.55
N LYS A 144 -24.57 -14.83 -8.70
CA LYS A 144 -23.98 -14.73 -10.04
C LYS A 144 -22.95 -13.58 -10.15
N PRO A 145 -21.90 -13.71 -10.98
CA PRO A 145 -20.96 -12.63 -11.20
C PRO A 145 -21.62 -11.49 -11.98
N VAL A 146 -21.70 -10.30 -11.37
CA VAL A 146 -22.04 -9.05 -12.07
C VAL A 146 -20.76 -8.50 -12.67
N ALA A 147 -20.76 -8.36 -14.00
CA ALA A 147 -19.68 -7.73 -14.75
C ALA A 147 -19.65 -6.22 -14.50
N GLY A 148 -18.46 -5.68 -14.22
CA GLY A 148 -18.18 -4.24 -14.16
C GLY A 148 -17.60 -3.81 -12.82
N TYR A 149 -16.27 -3.78 -12.69
CA TYR A 149 -15.61 -3.22 -11.51
C TYR A 149 -15.24 -1.75 -11.75
N SER A 150 -15.95 -0.85 -11.09
CA SER A 150 -15.36 0.40 -10.57
C SER A 150 -15.32 0.29 -9.05
N VAL A 151 -14.12 0.06 -8.50
CA VAL A 151 -13.92 0.09 -7.05
C VAL A 151 -13.69 1.54 -6.66
N VAL A 152 -14.75 2.22 -6.25
CA VAL A 152 -14.62 3.49 -5.52
C VAL A 152 -14.26 3.14 -4.08
N LEU A 153 -13.03 3.45 -3.68
CA LEU A 153 -12.60 3.38 -2.28
C LEU A 153 -13.48 4.34 -1.44
N PRO A 154 -14.23 3.87 -0.43
CA PRO A 154 -14.90 4.78 0.47
C PRO A 154 -13.84 5.50 1.33
N ARG A 155 -13.77 6.83 1.18
CA ARG A 155 -13.12 7.71 2.16
C ARG A 155 -13.83 7.50 3.50
N ALA A 156 -13.14 6.91 4.47
CA ALA A 156 -13.61 6.85 5.84
C ALA A 156 -13.71 8.28 6.39
N GLY A 157 -14.93 8.82 6.45
CA GLY A 157 -15.15 10.14 7.03
C GLY A 157 -16.43 10.87 6.64
N GLN A 158 -17.59 10.20 6.59
CA GLN A 158 -18.88 10.88 6.73
C GLN A 158 -19.82 10.00 7.56
N ARG A 159 -19.98 10.37 8.84
CA ARG A 159 -21.19 10.08 9.62
C ARG A 159 -22.27 11.00 9.06
N GLU A 160 -23.25 10.45 8.37
CA GLU A 160 -24.55 11.09 8.27
C GLU A 160 -25.49 10.31 9.19
N GLU A 161 -25.79 10.90 10.34
CA GLU A 161 -26.95 10.58 11.14
C GLU A 161 -28.18 10.84 10.26
N GLY A 162 -28.83 9.77 9.85
CA GLY A 162 -30.21 9.84 9.41
C GLY A 162 -31.11 10.00 10.64
N ASP A 163 -31.72 11.17 10.79
CA ASP A 163 -33.03 11.26 11.40
C ASP A 163 -33.88 12.28 10.63
N SER A 164 -34.66 11.76 9.69
CA SER A 164 -35.78 12.48 9.10
C SER A 164 -36.88 11.48 8.83
N MET A 165 -37.64 11.18 9.89
CA MET A 165 -38.96 10.57 9.79
C MET A 165 -39.93 11.52 9.08
N ALA A 166 -40.66 10.95 8.14
CA ALA A 166 -41.64 11.57 7.29
C ALA A 166 -42.86 12.13 8.06
N GLY A 167 -43.43 13.21 7.52
CA GLY A 167 -44.72 13.76 7.95
C GLY A 167 -45.22 14.77 6.92
N SER A 168 -46.01 14.26 5.99
CA SER A 168 -46.46 14.92 4.77
C SER A 168 -47.45 16.08 4.97
N ASP A 169 -47.47 16.94 3.96
CA ASP A 169 -48.66 17.51 3.31
C ASP A 169 -49.54 18.52 4.06
N ALA A 170 -49.49 19.78 3.61
CA ALA A 170 -50.69 20.59 3.35
C ALA A 170 -50.31 21.87 2.61
N SER A 171 -50.56 21.83 1.30
CA SER A 171 -50.82 23.00 0.48
C SER A 171 -52.00 23.80 1.05
N ALA A 172 -51.83 25.11 1.27
CA ALA A 172 -52.94 26.03 1.46
C ALA A 172 -52.64 27.37 0.80
N VAL A 173 -53.39 27.58 -0.28
CA VAL A 173 -53.63 28.81 -1.04
C VAL A 173 -54.40 29.84 -0.19
N ALA A 174 -54.29 31.12 -0.60
CA ALA A 174 -55.07 32.32 -0.24
C ALA A 174 -54.42 33.23 0.82
N GLY A 175 -54.31 34.55 0.63
CA GLY A 175 -54.82 35.41 -0.45
C GLY A 175 -54.44 36.87 -0.22
N ASN A 176 -54.68 37.68 -1.25
CA ASN A 176 -54.63 39.14 -1.24
C ASN A 176 -55.30 39.78 -0.01
N ARG A 177 -54.58 40.66 0.68
CA ARG A 177 -54.81 42.12 0.72
C ARG A 177 -53.79 42.80 1.62
#